data_AF-A0A2V7VNX3-F1
#
_entry.id   AF-A0A2V7VNX3-F1
#
_cell.length_a   1.000
_cell.length_b   1.000
_cell.length_c   1.000
_cell.angle_alpha   90.00
_cell.angle_beta   90.00
_cell.angle_gamma   90.00
#
_symmetry.space_group_name_H-M   'P 1'
#
loop_
_entity.id
_entity.type
_entity.pdbx_description
1 polymer ?
#
loop_
_entity_poly.entity_id
_entity_poly.type
_entity_poly.pdbx_seq_one_letter_code
_entity_poly.pdbx_strand_id
1 'polypeptide(L)'
;MRSTRAILAAALAAALPACGARNREPAPSPPPHCGSYGHRLSTVKPQGARVDWSRTNGLVAYDRMGDDGYFDVYVMAPDGTRDMCLTCGKAGLVPQKNNGNPAWHPSGNYIVFQSEVAGSRATPFASDPGKGVDNVLWITDPAGREFTQLTALSTSDPDRGVLHPHFSADGSRLSWSEMYEGADLQTGAFFGHWRLVVADFVVGPDGRPGLRNVRKFEPGVPGFYENHGFSPDGSRLVFSSNAAQPASLPALNNDIFLLDLGTLAVTRLTDEGYNEHAQYFPDGRKIAWMSNRDNANRGTDLWIMNADGSGKERLTFLNQSGCPEYVGSRTLIADSSINAAGDKVLVDVHEEVFGEASSIMLVELERSF
;
A
#
# COMPACT_ATOMS: atom_id res chain seq x y z
N MET A 1 -29.40 -15.80 61.86
CA MET A 1 -28.19 -15.65 62.69
C MET A 1 -27.23 -14.71 61.97
N ARG A 2 -26.51 -13.92 62.78
CA ARG A 2 -25.72 -12.72 62.46
C ARG A 2 -24.60 -12.94 61.42
N SER A 3 -24.30 -11.90 60.64
CA SER A 3 -22.95 -11.31 60.52
C SER A 3 -22.95 -10.14 59.50
N THR A 4 -23.24 -8.89 59.87
CA THR A 4 -22.36 -7.76 60.30
C THR A 4 -21.36 -7.18 59.28
N ARG A 5 -21.42 -5.84 59.20
CA ARG A 5 -20.39 -4.80 58.91
C ARG A 5 -20.41 -4.20 57.50
N ALA A 6 -20.16 -2.91 57.30
CA ALA A 6 -20.24 -1.69 58.10
C ALA A 6 -19.94 -0.54 57.12
N ILE A 7 -20.70 0.54 57.18
CA ILE A 7 -20.46 1.77 56.45
C ILE A 7 -19.33 2.52 57.15
N LEU A 8 -18.31 2.95 56.41
CA LEU A 8 -17.34 3.94 56.89
C LEU A 8 -17.31 5.12 55.93
N ALA A 9 -17.86 6.23 56.40
CA ALA A 9 -17.66 7.55 55.83
C ALA A 9 -16.29 8.09 56.30
N ALA A 10 -15.46 8.53 55.37
CA ALA A 10 -14.26 9.31 55.67
C ALA A 10 -14.37 10.66 54.97
N ALA A 11 -14.46 11.72 55.77
CA ALA A 11 -14.37 13.09 55.32
C ALA A 11 -12.91 13.41 54.94
N LEU A 12 -12.69 13.91 53.72
CA LEU A 12 -11.45 14.59 53.36
C LEU A 12 -11.71 16.09 53.40
N ALA A 13 -11.05 16.77 54.33
CA ALA A 13 -11.03 18.21 54.43
C ALA A 13 -10.32 18.81 53.20
N ALA A 14 -10.98 19.76 52.54
CA ALA A 14 -10.38 20.57 51.48
C ALA A 14 -9.35 21.52 52.10
N ALA A 15 -8.07 21.32 51.78
CA ALA A 15 -7.04 22.33 51.98
C ALA A 15 -7.04 23.25 50.75
N LEU A 16 -7.30 24.54 50.96
CA LEU A 16 -7.14 25.59 49.96
C LEU A 16 -5.66 25.67 49.54
N PRO A 17 -5.31 25.68 48.23
CA PRO A 17 -3.95 25.94 47.82
C PRO A 17 -3.62 27.42 48.04
N ALA A 18 -2.48 27.64 48.69
CA ALA A 18 -1.88 28.96 48.87
C ALA A 18 -1.64 29.63 47.51
N CYS A 19 -2.02 30.90 47.43
CA CYS A 19 -1.76 31.77 46.29
C CYS A 19 -0.25 32.05 46.18
N GLY A 20 0.34 31.95 44.98
CA GLY A 20 1.61 32.63 44.69
C GLY A 20 2.75 31.80 44.10
N ALA A 21 2.52 31.06 43.02
CA ALA A 21 3.56 30.84 42.03
C ALA A 21 2.91 30.92 40.64
N ARG A 22 3.21 31.98 39.88
CA ARG A 22 2.87 32.02 38.45
C ARG A 22 3.68 30.90 37.80
N ASN A 23 3.04 29.77 37.52
CA ASN A 23 3.53 28.84 36.52
C ASN A 23 3.71 29.66 35.25
N ARG A 24 4.97 29.94 34.89
CA ARG A 24 5.26 30.45 33.56
C ARG A 24 4.76 29.37 32.61
N GLU A 25 3.76 29.69 31.79
CA GLU A 25 3.47 28.86 30.63
C GLU A 25 4.80 28.62 29.91
N PRO A 26 5.13 27.36 29.59
CA PRO A 26 6.29 27.10 28.75
C PRO A 26 6.13 27.93 27.48
N ALA A 27 7.21 28.59 27.06
CA ALA A 27 7.22 29.37 25.82
C ALA A 27 6.61 28.50 24.70
N PRO A 28 5.75 29.08 23.83
CA PRO A 28 5.16 28.32 22.75
C PRO A 28 6.28 27.63 21.99
N SER A 29 6.16 26.32 21.83
CA SER A 29 7.08 25.54 21.01
C SER A 29 7.17 26.22 19.64
N PRO A 30 8.38 26.32 19.05
CA PRO A 30 8.51 26.86 17.70
C PRO A 30 7.53 26.12 16.77
N PRO A 31 6.97 26.80 15.77
CA PRO A 31 6.03 26.18 14.85
C PRO A 31 6.70 24.94 14.24
N PRO A 32 5.94 23.85 14.06
CA PRO A 32 6.48 22.63 13.49
C PRO A 32 7.13 22.92 12.13
N HIS A 33 8.29 22.33 11.88
CA HIS A 33 8.88 22.33 10.55
C HIS A 33 8.07 21.37 9.66
N CYS A 34 7.17 21.92 8.84
CA CYS A 34 6.31 21.18 7.92
C CYS A 34 6.95 21.02 6.53
N GLY A 35 8.24 20.65 6.51
CA GLY A 35 8.98 20.32 5.29
C GLY A 35 9.63 21.48 4.55
N SER A 36 10.50 21.10 3.61
CA SER A 36 11.25 22.01 2.72
C SER A 36 10.69 22.04 1.28
N TYR A 37 9.98 20.98 0.88
CA TYR A 37 9.27 20.90 -0.39
C TYR A 37 7.86 21.45 -0.23
N GLY A 38 7.62 22.61 -0.82
CA GLY A 38 6.26 23.06 -1.01
C GLY A 38 5.51 22.03 -1.86
N HIS A 39 4.29 21.74 -1.45
CA HIS A 39 3.41 20.82 -2.14
C HIS A 39 1.96 21.18 -1.82
N ARG A 40 1.04 20.74 -2.67
CA ARG A 40 -0.40 20.93 -2.48
C ARG A 40 -1.11 19.60 -2.40
N LEU A 41 -1.95 19.43 -1.38
CA LEU A 41 -2.81 18.26 -1.22
C LEU A 41 -4.24 18.59 -1.57
N SER A 42 -4.89 17.67 -2.26
CA SER A 42 -6.33 17.72 -2.52
C SER A 42 -6.93 16.32 -2.60
N THR A 43 -8.14 16.13 -2.10
CA THR A 43 -8.87 14.88 -2.28
C THR A 43 -9.41 14.79 -3.71
N VAL A 44 -9.01 13.75 -4.43
CA VAL A 44 -9.49 13.45 -5.79
C VAL A 44 -10.70 12.52 -5.73
N LYS A 45 -10.63 11.48 -4.90
CA LYS A 45 -11.66 10.47 -4.83
C LYS A 45 -11.92 9.98 -3.40
N PRO A 46 -12.99 10.44 -2.74
CA PRO A 46 -13.45 9.81 -1.51
C PRO A 46 -13.82 8.35 -1.75
N GLN A 47 -13.56 7.50 -0.76
CA GLN A 47 -13.82 6.05 -0.79
C GLN A 47 -13.06 5.28 -1.89
N GLY A 48 -12.07 5.90 -2.55
CA GLY A 48 -11.08 5.18 -3.33
C GLY A 48 -10.00 4.59 -2.41
N ALA A 49 -9.31 3.57 -2.89
CA ALA A 49 -8.17 2.96 -2.23
C ALA A 49 -6.98 2.88 -3.20
N ARG A 50 -6.28 1.74 -3.29
CA ARG A 50 -5.04 1.56 -4.08
C ARG A 50 -5.16 2.07 -5.50
N VAL A 51 -4.06 2.60 -6.02
CA VAL A 51 -4.05 3.38 -7.25
C VAL A 51 -2.89 3.01 -8.14
N ASP A 52 -3.13 3.06 -9.45
CA ASP A 52 -2.05 3.14 -10.42
C ASP A 52 -2.35 4.15 -11.53
N TRP A 53 -1.37 5.00 -11.81
CA TRP A 53 -1.47 6.10 -12.77
C TRP A 53 -0.79 5.71 -14.08
N SER A 54 -1.59 5.52 -15.13
CA SER A 54 -1.08 5.21 -16.46
C SER A 54 -0.13 6.30 -16.96
N ARG A 55 1.10 5.92 -17.26
CA ARG A 55 2.10 6.83 -17.82
C ARG A 55 1.86 7.22 -19.28
N THR A 56 0.96 6.51 -19.97
CA THR A 56 0.75 6.65 -21.41
C THR A 56 -0.52 7.41 -21.77
N ASN A 57 -1.62 7.12 -21.08
CA ASN A 57 -2.91 7.77 -21.35
C ASN A 57 -3.36 8.72 -20.23
N GLY A 58 -2.62 8.77 -19.12
CA GLY A 58 -2.88 9.65 -17.98
C GLY A 58 -4.11 9.28 -17.16
N LEU A 59 -4.79 8.17 -17.45
CA LEU A 59 -5.89 7.66 -16.63
C LEU A 59 -5.37 7.00 -15.36
N VAL A 60 -6.21 6.96 -14.34
CA VAL A 60 -5.95 6.34 -13.05
C VAL A 60 -6.81 5.09 -12.96
N ALA A 61 -6.20 3.95 -12.69
CA ALA A 61 -6.92 2.76 -12.24
C ALA A 61 -6.88 2.74 -10.72
N TYR A 62 -7.98 2.36 -10.08
CA TYR A 62 -8.04 2.27 -8.63
C TYR A 62 -9.07 1.23 -8.19
N ASP A 63 -9.04 0.83 -6.92
CA ASP A 63 -10.12 0.03 -6.33
C ASP A 63 -10.99 0.79 -5.32
N ARG A 64 -12.24 0.35 -5.20
CA ARG A 64 -13.22 0.88 -4.27
C ARG A 64 -14.16 -0.21 -3.82
N MET A 65 -14.47 -0.24 -2.52
CA MET A 65 -15.50 -1.12 -1.97
C MET A 65 -16.89 -0.68 -2.43
N GLY A 66 -17.64 -1.60 -3.03
CA GLY A 66 -19.04 -1.41 -3.41
C GLY A 66 -20.01 -1.64 -2.25
N ASP A 67 -21.29 -1.35 -2.49
CA ASP A 67 -22.37 -1.56 -1.52
C ASP A 67 -22.58 -3.05 -1.15
N ASP A 68 -22.04 -3.96 -1.97
CA ASP A 68 -22.05 -5.41 -1.73
C ASP A 68 -20.93 -5.88 -0.79
N GLY A 69 -20.08 -4.95 -0.33
CA GLY A 69 -18.97 -5.22 0.60
C GLY A 69 -17.74 -5.82 -0.06
N TYR A 70 -17.66 -5.82 -1.39
CA TYR A 70 -16.50 -6.27 -2.15
C TYR A 70 -15.83 -5.11 -2.88
N PHE A 71 -14.51 -5.18 -3.03
CA PHE A 71 -13.80 -4.22 -3.88
C PHE A 71 -14.05 -4.48 -5.37
N ASP A 72 -14.16 -3.40 -6.14
CA ASP A 72 -14.20 -3.42 -7.59
C ASP A 72 -13.09 -2.54 -8.18
N VAL A 73 -12.65 -2.85 -9.40
CA VAL A 73 -11.68 -2.03 -10.14
C VAL A 73 -12.41 -0.96 -10.94
N TYR A 74 -11.91 0.26 -10.86
CA TYR A 74 -12.40 1.44 -11.55
C TYR A 74 -11.30 2.11 -12.36
N VAL A 75 -11.70 2.92 -13.34
CA VAL A 75 -10.84 3.87 -14.04
C VAL A 75 -11.44 5.26 -13.97
N MET A 76 -10.62 6.27 -13.76
CA MET A 76 -11.00 7.67 -13.76
C MET A 76 -9.96 8.56 -14.44
N ALA A 77 -10.33 9.80 -14.73
CA ALA A 77 -9.39 10.87 -15.01
C ALA A 77 -8.68 11.33 -13.72
N PRO A 78 -7.49 11.95 -13.80
CA PRO A 78 -6.75 12.42 -12.62
C PRO A 78 -7.47 13.44 -11.73
N ASP A 79 -8.48 14.12 -12.26
CA ASP A 79 -9.33 15.07 -11.52
C ASP A 79 -10.54 14.40 -10.85
N GLY A 80 -10.61 13.06 -10.89
CA GLY A 80 -11.70 12.27 -10.32
C GLY A 80 -12.93 12.14 -11.22
N THR A 81 -12.94 12.81 -12.38
CA THR A 81 -14.03 12.70 -13.37
C THR A 81 -13.90 11.45 -14.21
N ARG A 82 -14.91 11.16 -15.07
CA ARG A 82 -14.94 9.96 -15.92
C ARG A 82 -14.78 8.65 -15.15
N ASP A 83 -15.28 8.63 -13.92
CA ASP A 83 -15.27 7.47 -13.04
C ASP A 83 -16.14 6.34 -13.61
N MET A 84 -15.52 5.19 -13.87
CA MET A 84 -16.14 4.06 -14.52
C MET A 84 -15.70 2.75 -13.85
N CYS A 85 -16.67 1.96 -13.42
CA CYS A 85 -16.40 0.62 -12.91
C CYS A 85 -16.09 -0.35 -14.05
N LEU A 86 -15.01 -1.13 -13.91
CA LEU A 86 -14.62 -2.17 -14.86
C LEU A 86 -15.23 -3.54 -14.50
N THR A 87 -15.27 -3.89 -13.22
CA THR A 87 -15.63 -5.25 -12.75
C THR A 87 -17.08 -5.40 -12.26
N CYS A 88 -17.79 -4.30 -12.06
CA CYS A 88 -19.18 -4.28 -11.60
C CYS A 88 -20.13 -4.96 -12.58
N GLY A 89 -20.96 -5.89 -12.09
CA GLY A 89 -22.02 -6.53 -12.86
C GLY A 89 -21.50 -7.42 -14.00
N LYS A 90 -20.26 -7.90 -13.90
CA LYS A 90 -19.57 -8.73 -14.90
C LYS A 90 -19.64 -10.22 -14.56
N ALA A 91 -20.75 -10.64 -13.94
CA ALA A 91 -21.00 -12.04 -13.62
C ALA A 91 -20.81 -12.95 -14.84
N GLY A 92 -20.02 -14.01 -14.68
CA GLY A 92 -19.66 -14.93 -15.76
C GLY A 92 -18.43 -14.53 -16.58
N LEU A 93 -17.91 -13.31 -16.43
CA LEU A 93 -16.65 -12.88 -17.04
C LEU A 93 -15.50 -12.82 -16.03
N VAL A 94 -15.77 -12.33 -14.83
CA VAL A 94 -14.81 -12.23 -13.71
C VAL A 94 -15.55 -12.52 -12.40
N PRO A 95 -14.90 -13.11 -11.37
CA PRO A 95 -15.53 -13.30 -10.07
C PRO A 95 -16.13 -11.99 -9.52
N GLN A 96 -17.38 -12.04 -9.08
CA GLN A 96 -18.08 -10.92 -8.45
C GLN A 96 -17.86 -10.99 -6.94
N LYS A 97 -16.58 -10.85 -6.58
CA LYS A 97 -16.02 -10.79 -5.23
C LYS A 97 -14.97 -9.68 -5.21
N ASN A 98 -14.02 -9.68 -4.28
CA ASN A 98 -12.96 -8.67 -4.26
C ASN A 98 -12.17 -8.66 -5.57
N ASN A 99 -12.11 -7.50 -6.22
CA ASN A 99 -11.28 -7.18 -7.37
C ASN A 99 -10.57 -5.84 -7.09
N GLY A 100 -9.25 -5.79 -7.12
CA GLY A 100 -8.53 -4.55 -6.82
C GLY A 100 -7.01 -4.62 -6.95
N ASN A 101 -6.32 -3.66 -6.33
CA ASN A 101 -4.88 -3.41 -6.44
C ASN A 101 -4.41 -3.46 -7.91
N PRO A 102 -4.96 -2.57 -8.76
CA PRO A 102 -4.74 -2.61 -10.18
C PRO A 102 -3.35 -2.06 -10.56
N ALA A 103 -2.80 -2.51 -11.68
CA ALA A 103 -1.61 -1.94 -12.30
C ALA A 103 -1.76 -1.85 -13.83
N TRP A 104 -1.39 -0.71 -14.39
CA TRP A 104 -1.40 -0.45 -15.81
C TRP A 104 -0.23 -1.11 -16.51
N HIS A 105 -0.53 -1.76 -17.64
CA HIS A 105 0.49 -2.05 -18.62
C HIS A 105 0.94 -0.74 -19.30
N PRO A 106 2.24 -0.53 -19.56
CA PRO A 106 2.75 0.73 -20.13
C PRO A 106 2.24 1.06 -21.53
N SER A 107 1.67 0.09 -22.26
CA SER A 107 0.94 0.39 -23.51
C SER A 107 -0.36 1.19 -23.32
N GLY A 108 -0.90 1.22 -22.10
CA GLY A 108 -2.22 1.79 -21.81
C GLY A 108 -3.40 0.94 -22.29
N ASN A 109 -3.15 -0.29 -22.78
CA ASN A 109 -4.18 -1.17 -23.32
C ASN A 109 -4.63 -2.27 -22.34
N TYR A 110 -3.96 -2.42 -21.21
CA TYR A 110 -4.28 -3.46 -20.23
C TYR A 110 -4.14 -2.95 -18.81
N ILE A 111 -4.97 -3.50 -17.92
CA ILE A 111 -4.91 -3.33 -16.47
C ILE A 111 -4.91 -4.72 -15.86
N VAL A 112 -3.85 -5.09 -15.14
CA VAL A 112 -3.81 -6.30 -14.32
C VAL A 112 -4.32 -5.97 -12.92
N PHE A 113 -4.98 -6.90 -12.25
CA PHE A 113 -5.54 -6.70 -10.91
C PHE A 113 -5.64 -8.02 -10.15
N GLN A 114 -5.70 -7.93 -8.83
CA GLN A 114 -6.04 -9.05 -7.95
C GLN A 114 -7.54 -9.34 -8.01
N SER A 115 -7.92 -10.62 -8.06
CA SER A 115 -9.30 -11.07 -8.01
C SER A 115 -9.44 -12.26 -7.07
N GLU A 116 -10.33 -12.16 -6.08
CA GLU A 116 -10.69 -13.25 -5.19
C GLU A 116 -11.38 -14.36 -5.98
N VAL A 117 -10.90 -15.59 -5.82
CA VAL A 117 -11.50 -16.73 -6.53
C VAL A 117 -12.95 -16.96 -6.07
N ALA A 118 -13.83 -17.27 -7.03
CA ALA A 118 -15.26 -17.47 -6.76
C ALA A 118 -15.54 -18.53 -5.67
N GLY A 119 -14.69 -19.57 -5.60
CA GLY A 119 -14.78 -20.64 -4.61
C GLY A 119 -14.05 -20.39 -3.29
N SER A 120 -13.54 -19.17 -3.04
CA SER A 120 -12.80 -18.86 -1.81
C SER A 120 -13.68 -19.10 -0.58
N ARG A 121 -13.04 -19.66 0.46
CA ARG A 121 -13.61 -19.91 1.78
C ARG A 121 -13.09 -18.92 2.83
N ALA A 122 -12.17 -18.05 2.44
CA ALA A 122 -11.64 -17.01 3.30
C ALA A 122 -12.75 -15.98 3.63
N THR A 123 -12.54 -15.21 4.70
CA THR A 123 -13.39 -14.03 4.93
C THR A 123 -13.08 -13.00 3.83
N PRO A 124 -14.06 -12.18 3.41
CA PRO A 124 -13.79 -11.10 2.44
C PRO A 124 -12.60 -10.24 2.87
N PHE A 125 -12.51 -9.92 4.17
CA PHE A 125 -11.39 -9.18 4.74
C PHE A 125 -10.02 -9.85 4.55
N ALA A 126 -9.91 -11.17 4.60
CA ALA A 126 -8.62 -11.83 4.37
C ALA A 126 -8.23 -11.77 2.88
N SER A 127 -9.23 -11.73 2.00
CA SER A 127 -9.09 -11.64 0.55
C SER A 127 -9.16 -10.22 0.00
N ASP A 128 -9.22 -9.18 0.85
CA ASP A 128 -9.15 -7.80 0.39
C ASP A 128 -7.95 -7.62 -0.55
N PRO A 129 -8.05 -6.71 -1.54
CA PRO A 129 -6.86 -6.26 -2.25
C PRO A 129 -5.79 -5.82 -1.23
N GLY A 130 -4.51 -5.93 -1.56
CA GLY A 130 -3.39 -5.66 -0.63
C GLY A 130 -3.14 -6.70 0.49
N LYS A 131 -3.98 -7.73 0.66
CA LYS A 131 -3.67 -8.90 1.52
C LYS A 131 -3.49 -10.18 0.71
N GLY A 132 -4.34 -10.37 -0.29
CA GLY A 132 -4.11 -11.35 -1.35
C GLY A 132 -4.43 -12.81 -1.05
N VAL A 133 -4.97 -13.16 0.14
CA VAL A 133 -5.39 -14.54 0.43
C VAL A 133 -6.46 -14.95 -0.58
N ASP A 134 -6.32 -16.15 -1.17
CA ASP A 134 -7.23 -16.68 -2.19
C ASP A 134 -7.44 -15.77 -3.41
N ASN A 135 -6.53 -14.82 -3.66
CA ASN A 135 -6.53 -14.00 -4.87
C ASN A 135 -5.71 -14.65 -5.99
N VAL A 136 -6.13 -14.38 -7.23
CA VAL A 136 -5.38 -14.66 -8.46
C VAL A 136 -5.25 -13.36 -9.27
N LEU A 137 -4.35 -13.35 -10.26
CA LEU A 137 -4.22 -12.22 -11.17
C LEU A 137 -5.18 -12.38 -12.34
N TRP A 138 -5.93 -11.33 -12.61
CA TRP A 138 -6.73 -11.14 -13.82
C TRP A 138 -6.25 -9.91 -14.57
N ILE A 139 -6.55 -9.85 -15.86
CA ILE A 139 -6.23 -8.71 -16.70
C ILE A 139 -7.43 -8.35 -17.58
N THR A 140 -7.64 -7.06 -17.79
CA THR A 140 -8.72 -6.52 -18.62
C THR A 140 -8.27 -5.36 -19.51
N ASP A 141 -9.05 -5.03 -20.53
CA ASP A 141 -8.88 -3.79 -21.27
C ASP A 141 -9.47 -2.59 -20.49
N PRO A 142 -9.06 -1.34 -20.78
CA PRO A 142 -9.48 -0.15 -20.03
C PRO A 142 -10.98 0.15 -20.07
N ALA A 143 -11.75 -0.54 -20.92
CA ALA A 143 -13.20 -0.44 -20.98
C ALA A 143 -13.92 -1.62 -20.31
N GLY A 144 -13.20 -2.58 -19.70
CA GLY A 144 -13.80 -3.70 -18.98
C GLY A 144 -14.65 -4.61 -19.86
N ARG A 145 -14.21 -4.86 -21.10
CA ARG A 145 -14.93 -5.67 -22.09
C ARG A 145 -14.40 -7.10 -22.15
N GLU A 146 -13.09 -7.27 -21.99
CA GLU A 146 -12.44 -8.56 -22.04
C GLU A 146 -11.71 -8.85 -20.73
N PHE A 147 -11.78 -10.09 -20.25
CA PHE A 147 -11.17 -10.52 -19.00
C PHE A 147 -10.41 -11.82 -19.23
N THR A 148 -9.17 -11.89 -18.75
CA THR A 148 -8.35 -13.11 -18.81
C THR A 148 -7.72 -13.36 -17.45
N GLN A 149 -7.88 -14.58 -16.93
CA GLN A 149 -7.18 -15.02 -15.73
C GLN A 149 -5.72 -15.37 -16.09
N LEU A 150 -4.75 -14.77 -15.40
CA LEU A 150 -3.33 -14.95 -15.66
C LEU A 150 -2.67 -15.99 -14.76
N THR A 151 -3.14 -16.14 -13.52
CA THR A 151 -2.59 -17.11 -12.55
C THR A 151 -3.69 -17.99 -11.98
N ALA A 152 -3.31 -19.15 -11.44
CA ALA A 152 -4.22 -20.05 -10.74
C ALA A 152 -3.63 -20.43 -9.39
N LEU A 153 -4.51 -20.60 -8.39
CA LEU A 153 -4.11 -21.06 -7.08
C LEU A 153 -3.74 -22.54 -7.11
N SER A 154 -2.74 -22.92 -6.33
CA SER A 154 -2.42 -24.34 -6.10
C SER A 154 -3.61 -25.04 -5.47
N THR A 155 -4.02 -26.21 -5.99
CA THR A 155 -5.11 -27.00 -5.42
C THR A 155 -4.68 -27.83 -4.21
N SER A 156 -3.38 -27.99 -3.98
CA SER A 156 -2.82 -28.80 -2.88
C SER A 156 -2.44 -27.98 -1.65
N ASP A 157 -2.37 -26.66 -1.80
CA ASP A 157 -2.00 -25.74 -0.74
C ASP A 157 -3.26 -25.05 -0.24
N PRO A 158 -3.64 -25.15 1.04
CA PRO A 158 -4.75 -24.37 1.59
C PRO A 158 -4.38 -22.89 1.78
N ASP A 159 -3.09 -22.57 1.86
CA ASP A 159 -2.58 -21.26 2.22
C ASP A 159 -1.89 -20.61 1.02
N ARG A 160 -2.67 -19.82 0.29
CA ARG A 160 -2.31 -19.41 -1.07
C ARG A 160 -2.86 -18.04 -1.38
N GLY A 161 -2.20 -17.38 -2.30
CA GLY A 161 -2.60 -16.04 -2.70
C GLY A 161 -1.57 -15.37 -3.56
N VAL A 162 -1.99 -14.29 -4.22
CA VAL A 162 -1.10 -13.37 -4.90
C VAL A 162 -1.42 -11.95 -4.48
N LEU A 163 -0.39 -11.10 -4.42
CA LEU A 163 -0.57 -9.67 -4.14
C LEU A 163 0.33 -8.78 -4.97
N HIS A 164 -0.16 -7.55 -5.15
CA HIS A 164 0.57 -6.39 -5.66
C HIS A 164 1.31 -6.61 -7.00
N PRO A 165 0.56 -6.76 -8.11
CA PRO A 165 1.15 -6.95 -9.45
C PRO A 165 1.73 -5.65 -10.03
N HIS A 166 2.84 -5.72 -10.74
CA HIS A 166 3.50 -4.56 -11.37
C HIS A 166 4.16 -4.92 -12.71
N PHE A 167 3.92 -4.12 -13.75
CA PHE A 167 4.61 -4.30 -15.04
C PHE A 167 6.00 -3.65 -15.04
N SER A 168 6.93 -4.23 -15.80
CA SER A 168 8.18 -3.55 -16.14
C SER A 168 7.90 -2.34 -17.05
N ALA A 169 8.82 -1.36 -17.06
CA ALA A 169 8.63 -0.11 -17.82
C ALA A 169 8.46 -0.34 -19.34
N ASP A 170 9.05 -1.40 -19.89
CA ASP A 170 8.89 -1.84 -21.29
C ASP A 170 7.66 -2.73 -21.53
N GLY A 171 6.95 -3.12 -20.47
CA GLY A 171 5.76 -3.98 -20.50
C GLY A 171 6.06 -5.45 -20.77
N SER A 172 7.32 -5.85 -20.92
CA SER A 172 7.67 -7.21 -21.31
C SER A 172 7.59 -8.21 -20.16
N ARG A 173 7.54 -7.75 -18.91
CA ARG A 173 7.50 -8.56 -17.69
C ARG A 173 6.44 -8.08 -16.72
N LEU A 174 5.92 -9.01 -15.95
CA LEU A 174 5.03 -8.78 -14.81
C LEU A 174 5.68 -9.37 -13.56
N SER A 175 5.69 -8.61 -12.46
CA SER A 175 6.06 -9.10 -11.13
C SER A 175 4.88 -9.07 -10.17
N TRP A 176 4.90 -9.94 -9.17
CA TRP A 176 3.92 -9.99 -8.07
C TRP A 176 4.50 -10.77 -6.88
N SER A 177 3.82 -10.73 -5.74
CA SER A 177 4.12 -11.60 -4.60
C SER A 177 3.20 -12.81 -4.58
N GLU A 178 3.73 -14.00 -4.28
CA GLU A 178 2.98 -15.25 -4.17
C GLU A 178 3.18 -15.88 -2.77
N MET A 179 2.09 -16.22 -2.09
CA MET A 179 2.12 -16.93 -0.81
C MET A 179 2.41 -18.41 -1.06
N TYR A 180 3.27 -19.01 -0.23
CA TYR A 180 3.57 -20.44 -0.28
C TYR A 180 3.48 -21.15 1.07
N GLU A 181 3.24 -20.37 2.14
CA GLU A 181 2.96 -20.87 3.47
C GLU A 181 2.07 -19.84 4.17
N GLY A 182 1.00 -20.29 4.83
CA GLY A 182 0.00 -19.43 5.43
C GLY A 182 0.44 -18.75 6.70
N ALA A 183 -0.40 -17.83 7.15
CA ALA A 183 -0.19 -17.17 8.42
C ALA A 183 -0.28 -18.15 9.59
N ASP A 184 0.75 -18.19 10.42
CA ASP A 184 0.79 -19.02 11.63
C ASP A 184 1.34 -18.22 12.82
N LEU A 185 0.46 -17.96 13.79
CA LEU A 185 0.77 -17.23 15.01
C LEU A 185 1.65 -18.03 15.98
N GLN A 186 1.70 -19.36 15.85
CA GLN A 186 2.52 -20.22 16.72
C GLN A 186 3.98 -20.20 16.30
N THR A 187 4.25 -20.14 14.99
CA THR A 187 5.60 -20.05 14.43
C THR A 187 6.10 -18.61 14.33
N GLY A 188 5.21 -17.62 14.45
CA GLY A 188 5.53 -16.21 14.25
C GLY A 188 5.48 -15.77 12.79
N ALA A 189 4.98 -16.61 11.88
CA ALA A 189 4.70 -16.26 10.50
C ALA A 189 3.37 -15.50 10.39
N PHE A 190 3.26 -14.32 11.01
CA PHE A 190 1.97 -13.60 11.16
C PHE A 190 1.25 -13.25 9.84
N PHE A 191 1.99 -13.12 8.74
CA PHE A 191 1.45 -12.84 7.40
C PHE A 191 1.70 -13.99 6.42
N GLY A 192 2.21 -15.12 6.90
CA GLY A 192 2.70 -16.22 6.07
C GLY A 192 4.05 -15.94 5.43
N HIS A 193 4.52 -16.91 4.66
CA HIS A 193 5.73 -16.77 3.86
C HIS A 193 5.39 -16.57 2.39
N TRP A 194 6.05 -15.58 1.81
CA TRP A 194 5.82 -15.12 0.45
C TRP A 194 7.11 -15.20 -0.34
N ARG A 195 6.97 -15.14 -1.66
CA ARG A 195 8.07 -15.03 -2.62
C ARG A 195 7.75 -14.00 -3.67
N LEU A 196 8.78 -13.37 -4.20
CA LEU A 196 8.64 -12.51 -5.38
C LEU A 196 8.60 -13.40 -6.62
N VAL A 197 7.74 -13.06 -7.56
CA VAL A 197 7.59 -13.79 -8.82
C VAL A 197 7.74 -12.82 -9.97
N VAL A 198 8.42 -13.25 -11.03
CA VAL A 198 8.52 -12.53 -12.30
C VAL A 198 8.17 -13.47 -13.43
N ALA A 199 7.30 -13.05 -14.33
CA ALA A 199 7.03 -13.75 -15.58
C ALA A 199 7.19 -12.81 -16.76
N ASP A 200 7.43 -13.39 -17.93
CA ASP A 200 7.37 -12.66 -19.19
C ASP A 200 5.89 -12.49 -19.57
N PHE A 201 5.48 -11.25 -19.85
CA PHE A 201 4.15 -10.92 -20.33
C PHE A 201 4.11 -11.06 -21.85
N VAL A 202 3.09 -11.75 -22.36
CA VAL A 202 2.91 -11.96 -23.80
C VAL A 202 1.46 -11.79 -24.18
N VAL A 203 1.23 -11.30 -25.40
CA VAL A 203 -0.08 -11.33 -26.05
C VAL A 203 -0.02 -12.36 -27.17
N GLY A 204 -0.87 -13.38 -27.09
CA GLY A 204 -0.91 -14.46 -28.06
C GLY A 204 -1.39 -14.00 -29.45
N PRO A 205 -1.24 -14.84 -30.49
CA PRO A 205 -1.76 -14.54 -31.82
C PRO A 205 -3.29 -14.36 -31.88
N ASP A 206 -4.00 -14.90 -30.89
CA ASP A 206 -5.43 -14.73 -30.66
C ASP A 206 -5.80 -13.43 -29.93
N GLY A 207 -4.80 -12.59 -29.62
CA GLY A 207 -4.97 -11.33 -28.90
C GLY A 207 -5.08 -11.49 -27.38
N ARG A 208 -4.99 -12.71 -26.84
CA ARG A 208 -5.17 -12.95 -25.40
C ARG A 208 -3.87 -12.73 -24.63
N PRO A 209 -3.89 -11.95 -23.55
CA PRO A 209 -2.75 -11.83 -22.65
C PRO A 209 -2.43 -13.15 -21.93
N GLY A 210 -1.16 -13.36 -21.61
CA GLY A 210 -0.70 -14.54 -20.88
C GLY A 210 0.68 -14.34 -20.28
N LEU A 211 1.08 -15.31 -19.46
CA LEU A 211 2.37 -15.34 -18.77
C LEU A 211 3.18 -16.56 -19.21
N ARG A 212 4.49 -16.40 -19.34
CA ARG A 212 5.44 -17.51 -19.55
C ARG A 212 6.75 -17.27 -18.81
N ASN A 213 7.61 -18.28 -18.75
CA ASN A 213 8.93 -18.19 -18.12
C ASN A 213 8.88 -17.65 -16.68
N VAL A 214 7.96 -18.21 -15.88
CA VAL A 214 7.76 -17.80 -14.49
C VAL A 214 8.99 -18.15 -13.65
N ARG A 215 9.52 -17.16 -12.94
CA ARG A 215 10.70 -17.24 -12.06
C ARG A 215 10.29 -16.81 -10.65
N LYS A 216 10.74 -17.54 -9.63
CA LYS A 216 10.39 -17.35 -8.23
C LYS A 216 11.64 -17.02 -7.42
N PHE A 217 11.55 -16.06 -6.51
CA PHE A 217 12.67 -15.53 -5.73
C PHE A 217 12.29 -15.43 -4.25
N GLU A 218 13.16 -15.93 -3.38
CA GLU A 218 13.01 -15.93 -1.92
C GLU A 218 14.23 -15.17 -1.33
N PRO A 219 14.20 -13.82 -1.27
CA PRO A 219 15.39 -12.97 -1.11
C PRO A 219 15.93 -12.87 0.33
N GLY A 220 16.16 -14.00 0.99
CA GLY A 220 16.76 -14.05 2.33
C GLY A 220 15.92 -14.84 3.33
N VAL A 221 15.64 -14.24 4.48
CA VAL A 221 14.94 -14.90 5.59
C VAL A 221 13.46 -15.07 5.23
N PRO A 222 12.90 -16.30 5.29
CA PRO A 222 11.47 -16.52 5.06
C PRO A 222 10.60 -15.54 5.84
N GLY A 223 9.61 -14.96 5.17
CA GLY A 223 8.82 -13.88 5.74
C GLY A 223 7.83 -13.32 4.74
N PHE A 224 7.26 -12.18 5.10
CA PHE A 224 6.44 -11.39 4.19
C PHE A 224 7.34 -10.67 3.18
N TYR A 225 7.01 -10.80 1.90
CA TYR A 225 7.58 -10.03 0.81
C TYR A 225 6.44 -9.44 0.01
N GLU A 226 6.34 -8.12 -0.03
CA GLU A 226 5.37 -7.42 -0.86
C GLU A 226 6.08 -6.68 -2.00
N ASN A 227 5.73 -7.05 -3.23
CA ASN A 227 6.29 -6.53 -4.47
C ASN A 227 5.77 -5.11 -4.76
N HIS A 228 6.67 -4.16 -4.98
CA HIS A 228 6.33 -2.78 -5.39
C HIS A 228 6.82 -2.44 -6.81
N GLY A 229 7.24 -3.45 -7.57
CA GLY A 229 7.56 -3.34 -9.00
C GLY A 229 9.05 -3.24 -9.33
N PHE A 230 9.32 -2.86 -10.58
CA PHE A 230 10.67 -2.85 -11.14
C PHE A 230 11.37 -1.49 -10.98
N SER A 231 12.70 -1.51 -10.93
CA SER A 231 13.48 -0.32 -11.30
C SER A 231 13.20 0.08 -12.76
N PRO A 232 13.39 1.36 -13.16
CA PRO A 232 13.04 1.80 -14.52
C PRO A 232 13.81 1.09 -15.64
N ASP A 233 15.03 0.62 -15.37
CA ASP A 233 15.83 -0.20 -16.28
C ASP A 233 15.45 -1.71 -16.26
N GLY A 234 14.55 -2.09 -15.35
CA GLY A 234 14.09 -3.45 -15.16
C GLY A 234 15.11 -4.42 -14.59
N SER A 235 16.26 -3.94 -14.08
CA SER A 235 17.32 -4.80 -13.53
C SER A 235 17.06 -5.24 -12.09
N ARG A 236 16.19 -4.53 -11.36
CA ARG A 236 15.87 -4.77 -9.95
C ARG A 236 14.36 -4.82 -9.70
N LEU A 237 13.99 -5.49 -8.61
CA LEU A 237 12.68 -5.32 -7.97
C LEU A 237 12.83 -4.51 -6.68
N VAL A 238 11.88 -3.63 -6.40
CA VAL A 238 11.69 -3.01 -5.09
C VAL A 238 10.56 -3.73 -4.36
N PHE A 239 10.76 -4.02 -3.07
CA PHE A 239 9.81 -4.76 -2.26
C PHE A 239 9.89 -4.35 -0.78
N SER A 240 8.82 -4.54 -0.02
CA SER A 240 8.85 -4.43 1.44
C SER A 240 8.96 -5.80 2.10
N SER A 241 9.62 -5.87 3.25
CA SER A 241 9.77 -7.11 4.00
C SER A 241 10.01 -6.91 5.49
N ASN A 242 9.52 -7.88 6.28
CA ASN A 242 9.82 -8.01 7.71
C ASN A 242 11.09 -8.85 7.98
N ALA A 243 11.81 -9.31 6.95
CA ALA A 243 12.94 -10.23 7.07
C ALA A 243 14.11 -9.71 7.91
N ALA A 244 14.26 -8.38 8.05
CA ALA A 244 15.30 -7.77 8.88
C ALA A 244 14.84 -7.48 10.34
N GLN A 245 13.61 -7.81 10.69
CA GLN A 245 13.08 -7.56 12.03
C GLN A 245 13.37 -8.75 12.95
N PRO A 246 13.76 -8.51 14.22
CA PRO A 246 13.80 -9.58 15.21
C PRO A 246 12.40 -10.15 15.42
N ALA A 247 12.31 -11.47 15.58
CA ALA A 247 11.06 -12.21 15.77
C ALA A 247 10.19 -11.73 16.96
N SER A 248 10.74 -10.87 17.84
CA SER A 248 10.07 -10.29 19.00
C SER A 248 9.41 -8.93 18.77
N LEU A 249 9.66 -8.27 17.63
CA LEU A 249 8.94 -7.04 17.26
C LEU A 249 7.59 -7.40 16.63
N PRO A 250 6.55 -6.56 16.79
CA PRO A 250 5.29 -6.80 16.12
C PRO A 250 5.57 -6.96 14.62
N ALA A 251 4.98 -8.01 14.04
CA ALA A 251 5.08 -8.39 12.62
C ALA A 251 4.79 -7.27 11.61
N LEU A 252 4.36 -6.12 12.11
CA LEU A 252 3.89 -4.92 11.42
C LEU A 252 5.02 -3.95 11.06
N ASN A 253 6.30 -4.34 11.20
CA ASN A 253 7.42 -3.49 10.81
C ASN A 253 8.08 -4.05 9.56
N ASN A 254 8.05 -3.28 8.48
CA ASN A 254 8.59 -3.62 7.18
C ASN A 254 9.63 -2.58 6.79
N ASP A 255 10.61 -3.02 6.02
CA ASP A 255 11.62 -2.17 5.41
C ASP A 255 11.59 -2.31 3.90
N ILE A 256 12.09 -1.30 3.21
CA ILE A 256 12.25 -1.30 1.76
C ILE A 256 13.56 -1.98 1.38
N PHE A 257 13.49 -2.90 0.43
CA PHE A 257 14.61 -3.64 -0.11
C PHE A 257 14.63 -3.57 -1.64
N LEU A 258 15.83 -3.82 -2.20
CA LEU A 258 16.04 -4.10 -3.61
C LEU A 258 16.53 -5.53 -3.78
N LEU A 259 15.96 -6.23 -4.76
CA LEU A 259 16.51 -7.48 -5.30
C LEU A 259 17.09 -7.20 -6.68
N ASP A 260 18.39 -7.42 -6.86
CA ASP A 260 19.04 -7.43 -8.16
C ASP A 260 18.75 -8.74 -8.91
N LEU A 261 18.10 -8.68 -10.07
CA LEU A 261 17.62 -9.87 -10.77
C LEU A 261 18.73 -10.64 -11.49
N GLY A 262 19.89 -10.03 -11.71
CA GLY A 262 21.03 -10.67 -12.38
C GLY A 262 21.97 -11.37 -11.40
N THR A 263 22.22 -10.74 -10.25
CA THR A 263 23.15 -11.23 -9.22
C THR A 263 22.46 -11.89 -8.04
N LEU A 264 21.16 -11.70 -7.89
CA LEU A 264 20.36 -12.08 -6.71
C LEU A 264 20.79 -11.39 -5.41
N ALA A 265 21.58 -10.32 -5.52
CA ALA A 265 21.98 -9.53 -4.37
C ALA A 265 20.77 -8.76 -3.79
N VAL A 266 20.68 -8.75 -2.46
CA VAL A 266 19.63 -8.04 -1.72
C VAL A 266 20.24 -6.84 -0.99
N THR A 267 19.64 -5.66 -1.18
CA THR A 267 20.07 -4.41 -0.52
C THR A 267 18.91 -3.85 0.30
N ARG A 268 19.14 -3.59 1.58
CA ARG A 268 18.18 -2.91 2.46
C ARG A 268 18.33 -1.39 2.32
N LEU A 269 17.24 -0.68 2.05
CA LEU A 269 17.23 0.78 1.87
C LEU A 269 16.77 1.53 3.11
N THR A 270 15.93 0.93 3.95
CA THR A 270 15.42 1.53 5.20
C THR A 270 15.66 0.61 6.39
N ASP A 271 15.80 1.19 7.58
CA ASP A 271 16.04 0.45 8.82
C ASP A 271 15.38 1.08 10.06
N GLU A 272 14.55 2.10 9.86
CA GLU A 272 13.87 2.85 10.91
C GLU A 272 12.38 3.00 10.59
N GLY A 273 11.52 2.74 11.59
CA GLY A 273 10.07 2.81 11.42
C GLY A 273 9.50 1.65 10.58
N TYR A 274 8.24 1.80 10.22
CA TYR A 274 7.47 0.94 9.32
C TYR A 274 7.46 1.60 7.94
N ASN A 275 7.87 0.85 6.91
CA ASN A 275 8.11 1.36 5.56
C ASN A 275 7.57 0.40 4.51
N GLU A 276 6.68 0.89 3.63
CA GLU A 276 6.09 0.11 2.51
C GLU A 276 5.82 0.99 1.27
N HIS A 277 5.22 0.39 0.25
CA HIS A 277 4.71 1.06 -0.96
C HIS A 277 5.74 1.92 -1.68
N ALA A 278 6.94 1.37 -1.85
CA ALA A 278 8.05 2.09 -2.46
C ALA A 278 7.97 2.07 -4.00
N GLN A 279 7.95 3.25 -4.62
CA GLN A 279 7.87 3.39 -6.07
C GLN A 279 8.98 4.30 -6.61
N TYR A 280 9.60 3.91 -7.73
CA TYR A 280 10.54 4.77 -8.45
C TYR A 280 9.83 5.95 -9.13
N PHE A 281 10.44 7.12 -9.01
CA PHE A 281 10.15 8.22 -9.93
C PHE A 281 10.49 7.83 -11.37
N PRO A 282 9.84 8.43 -12.38
CA PRO A 282 10.04 8.04 -13.79
C PRO A 282 11.49 8.12 -14.28
N ASP A 283 12.30 9.02 -13.73
CA ASP A 283 13.70 9.19 -14.08
C ASP A 283 14.65 8.19 -13.39
N GLY A 284 14.15 7.40 -12.43
CA GLY A 284 14.90 6.42 -11.66
C GLY A 284 15.89 6.99 -10.66
N ARG A 285 15.93 8.32 -10.44
CA ARG A 285 16.88 8.95 -9.52
C ARG A 285 16.41 8.89 -8.08
N LYS A 286 15.09 8.89 -7.88
CA LYS A 286 14.45 8.85 -6.57
C LYS A 286 13.43 7.72 -6.43
N ILE A 287 13.17 7.39 -5.17
CA ILE A 287 12.10 6.49 -4.73
C ILE A 287 11.21 7.26 -3.77
N ALA A 288 9.90 7.21 -3.98
CA ALA A 288 8.91 7.58 -2.96
C ALA A 288 8.50 6.33 -2.18
N TRP A 289 8.21 6.45 -0.89
CA TRP A 289 7.65 5.36 -0.08
C TRP A 289 6.87 5.94 1.10
N MET A 290 6.02 5.14 1.76
CA MET A 290 5.37 5.58 2.98
C MET A 290 6.20 5.20 4.21
N SER A 291 6.24 6.07 5.23
CA SER A 291 6.89 5.76 6.50
C SER A 291 6.17 6.36 7.69
N ASN A 292 6.14 5.62 8.81
CA ASN A 292 5.73 6.17 10.10
C ASN A 292 6.86 6.81 10.90
N ARG A 293 8.05 6.91 10.31
CA ARG A 293 9.19 7.61 10.92
C ARG A 293 8.77 9.01 11.35
N ASP A 294 9.23 9.42 12.52
CA ASP A 294 8.99 10.73 13.11
C ASP A 294 7.50 11.04 13.41
N ASN A 295 6.63 10.04 13.38
CA ASN A 295 5.22 10.16 13.78
C ASN A 295 4.92 9.51 15.13
N ALA A 296 4.61 10.35 16.13
CA ALA A 296 4.29 9.89 17.48
C ALA A 296 3.01 9.02 17.54
N ASN A 297 2.06 9.23 16.62
CA ASN A 297 0.80 8.49 16.54
C ASN A 297 0.89 7.22 15.68
N ARG A 298 2.08 6.86 15.15
CA ARG A 298 2.28 5.75 14.20
C ARG A 298 1.43 5.81 12.92
N GLY A 299 0.95 7.00 12.55
CA GLY A 299 0.46 7.25 11.20
C GLY A 299 1.61 7.32 10.20
N THR A 300 1.33 7.22 8.92
CA THR A 300 2.35 7.20 7.87
C THR A 300 2.24 8.42 6.97
N ASP A 301 3.38 8.87 6.48
CA ASP A 301 3.52 9.98 5.55
C ASP A 301 4.29 9.52 4.31
N LEU A 302 4.24 10.32 3.25
CA LEU A 302 5.02 10.10 2.04
C LEU A 302 6.43 10.64 2.29
N TRP A 303 7.42 9.84 1.93
CA TRP A 303 8.84 10.15 2.02
C TRP A 303 9.50 9.92 0.67
N ILE A 304 10.65 10.55 0.46
CA ILE A 304 11.48 10.41 -0.74
C ILE A 304 12.95 10.21 -0.41
N MET A 305 13.66 9.46 -1.26
CA MET A 305 15.08 9.13 -1.11
C MET A 305 15.71 8.99 -2.48
N ASN A 306 17.04 9.08 -2.54
CA ASN A 306 17.79 8.68 -3.71
C ASN A 306 17.60 7.17 -3.96
N ALA A 307 17.74 6.73 -5.21
CA ALA A 307 17.60 5.33 -5.60
C ALA A 307 18.57 4.34 -4.89
N ASP A 308 19.64 4.86 -4.28
CA ASP A 308 20.59 4.10 -3.46
C ASP A 308 20.21 4.03 -1.97
N GLY A 309 19.10 4.64 -1.57
CA GLY A 309 18.60 4.70 -0.19
C GLY A 309 19.12 5.90 0.63
N SER A 310 20.01 6.73 0.08
CA SER A 310 20.51 7.93 0.76
C SER A 310 19.55 9.12 0.61
N GLY A 311 19.77 10.20 1.38
CA GLY A 311 19.02 11.45 1.21
C GLY A 311 17.53 11.34 1.50
N LYS A 312 17.15 10.57 2.54
CA LYS A 312 15.77 10.40 2.98
C LYS A 312 15.19 11.72 3.49
N GLU A 313 14.04 12.11 2.98
CA GLU A 313 13.33 13.34 3.35
C GLU A 313 11.82 13.13 3.36
N ARG A 314 11.15 13.74 4.35
CA ARG A 314 9.70 13.67 4.50
C ARG A 314 9.03 14.65 3.54
N LEU A 315 8.03 14.16 2.80
CA LEU A 315 7.31 14.94 1.80
C LEU A 315 5.98 15.47 2.34
N THR A 316 5.20 14.64 3.05
CA THR A 316 3.92 15.04 3.68
C THR A 316 3.98 15.04 5.20
N PHE A 317 3.07 15.75 5.85
CA PHE A 317 3.00 15.98 7.28
C PHE A 317 1.58 15.76 7.85
N LEU A 318 0.87 14.76 7.31
CA LEU A 318 -0.52 14.40 7.64
C LEU A 318 -0.72 14.02 9.11
N ASN A 319 0.35 13.65 9.80
CA ASN A 319 0.34 13.18 11.19
C ASN A 319 1.05 14.13 12.18
N GLN A 320 1.48 15.32 11.73
CA GLN A 320 2.23 16.26 12.56
C GLN A 320 1.36 17.45 13.00
N SER A 321 1.02 17.47 14.29
CA SER A 321 0.24 18.57 14.87
C SER A 321 0.86 19.94 14.58
N GLY A 322 0.02 20.86 14.09
CA GLY A 322 0.38 22.21 13.67
C GLY A 322 0.86 22.35 12.22
N CYS A 323 0.94 21.25 11.45
CA CYS A 323 1.10 21.33 10.00
C CYS A 323 -0.25 21.49 9.28
N PRO A 324 -0.30 22.18 8.11
CA PRO A 324 -1.54 22.44 7.39
C PRO A 324 -2.30 21.16 6.97
N GLU A 325 -1.58 20.06 6.79
CA GLU A 325 -2.09 18.76 6.37
C GLU A 325 -2.70 17.94 7.51
N TYR A 326 -2.44 18.30 8.77
CA TYR A 326 -2.88 17.53 9.92
C TYR A 326 -4.38 17.69 10.17
N VAL A 327 -5.12 16.58 10.08
CA VAL A 327 -6.57 16.55 10.23
C VAL A 327 -7.05 16.21 11.65
N GLY A 328 -6.13 16.11 12.62
CA GLY A 328 -6.50 15.86 14.03
C GLY A 328 -6.59 14.39 14.42
N SER A 329 -6.25 13.46 13.53
CA SER A 329 -6.36 12.02 13.74
C SER A 329 -5.13 11.28 13.21
N ARG A 330 -5.12 9.95 13.36
CA ARG A 330 -4.12 9.10 12.73
C ARG A 330 -4.50 8.87 11.27
N THR A 331 -3.55 9.16 10.40
CA THR A 331 -3.68 9.02 8.95
C THR A 331 -2.63 8.04 8.44
N LEU A 332 -3.04 7.14 7.56
CA LEU A 332 -2.17 6.15 6.93
C LEU A 332 -2.17 6.35 5.42
N ILE A 333 -1.03 6.67 4.84
CA ILE A 333 -0.79 6.43 3.41
C ILE A 333 -0.53 4.94 3.23
N ALA A 334 -1.34 4.27 2.43
CA ALA A 334 -1.30 2.82 2.23
C ALA A 334 -0.94 2.39 0.80
N ASP A 335 -0.90 3.29 -0.17
CA ASP A 335 -0.39 3.02 -1.52
C ASP A 335 -0.10 4.34 -2.24
N SER A 336 0.67 4.30 -3.32
CA SER A 336 0.91 5.51 -4.14
C SER A 336 1.24 5.21 -5.60
N SER A 337 0.92 6.16 -6.48
CA SER A 337 1.38 6.12 -7.87
C SER A 337 1.75 7.49 -8.41
N ILE A 338 2.93 7.58 -9.02
CA ILE A 338 3.53 8.79 -9.58
C ILE A 338 3.19 8.92 -11.06
N ASN A 339 2.80 10.13 -11.50
CA ASN A 339 2.50 10.40 -12.90
C ASN A 339 3.73 10.32 -13.82
N ALA A 340 3.52 10.35 -15.13
CA ALA A 340 4.60 10.26 -16.12
C ALA A 340 5.66 11.38 -16.02
N ALA A 341 5.25 12.58 -15.57
CA ALA A 341 6.15 13.74 -15.44
C ALA A 341 6.97 13.73 -14.14
N GLY A 342 6.58 12.94 -13.14
CA GLY A 342 7.23 12.89 -11.83
C GLY A 342 6.96 14.12 -10.96
N ASP A 343 5.94 14.92 -11.28
CA ASP A 343 5.58 16.15 -10.56
C ASP A 343 4.27 16.01 -9.75
N LYS A 344 3.59 14.86 -9.86
CA LYS A 344 2.37 14.55 -9.12
C LYS A 344 2.36 13.12 -8.63
N VAL A 345 1.86 12.93 -7.40
CA VAL A 345 1.70 11.63 -6.77
C VAL A 345 0.26 11.48 -6.31
N LEU A 346 -0.39 10.39 -6.68
CA LEU A 346 -1.64 9.96 -6.05
C LEU A 346 -1.29 9.06 -4.87
N VAL A 347 -1.98 9.26 -3.74
CA VAL A 347 -1.81 8.44 -2.54
C VAL A 347 -3.16 7.92 -2.06
N ASP A 348 -3.22 6.64 -1.71
CA ASP A 348 -4.32 6.05 -0.95
C ASP A 348 -4.15 6.41 0.53
N VAL A 349 -5.16 7.03 1.12
CA VAL A 349 -5.15 7.57 2.47
C VAL A 349 -6.30 7.00 3.28
N HIS A 350 -5.99 6.42 4.44
CA HIS A 350 -6.94 5.92 5.41
C HIS A 350 -6.90 6.78 6.69
N GLU A 351 -8.05 7.33 7.06
CA GLU A 351 -8.19 8.14 8.27
C GLU A 351 -8.97 7.36 9.35
N GLU A 352 -8.44 7.33 10.58
CA GLU A 352 -9.11 6.68 11.73
C GLU A 352 -10.23 7.56 12.34
N VAL A 353 -10.97 8.32 11.53
CA VAL A 353 -12.00 9.26 12.00
C VAL A 353 -13.40 8.67 11.78
N PHE A 354 -14.05 8.21 12.86
CA PHE A 354 -15.44 7.69 12.85
C PHE A 354 -15.68 6.47 11.95
N GLY A 355 -14.74 5.52 11.93
CA GLY A 355 -14.71 4.38 11.00
C GLY A 355 -13.70 4.67 9.89
N GLU A 356 -12.91 3.68 9.49
CA GLU A 356 -11.85 3.87 8.48
C GLU A 356 -12.44 4.48 7.19
N ALA A 357 -12.10 5.73 6.91
CA ALA A 357 -12.46 6.39 5.66
C ALA A 357 -11.25 6.35 4.73
N SER A 358 -11.39 5.66 3.59
CA SER A 358 -10.37 5.67 2.55
C SER A 358 -10.60 6.82 1.56
N SER A 359 -9.54 7.38 1.01
CA SER A 359 -9.61 8.35 -0.07
C SER A 359 -8.34 8.37 -0.90
N ILE A 360 -8.48 8.74 -2.17
CA ILE A 360 -7.34 9.03 -3.03
C ILE A 360 -7.10 10.54 -2.98
N MET A 361 -5.90 10.93 -2.56
CA MET A 361 -5.43 12.30 -2.55
C MET A 361 -4.36 12.52 -3.61
N LEU A 362 -4.33 13.73 -4.17
CA LEU A 362 -3.29 14.21 -5.08
C LEU A 362 -2.31 15.10 -4.32
N VAL A 363 -1.03 14.73 -4.40
CA VAL A 363 0.12 15.51 -3.96
C VAL A 363 0.77 16.15 -5.19
N GLU A 364 0.66 17.46 -5.33
CA GLU A 364 1.36 18.22 -6.38
C GLU A 364 2.68 18.76 -5.86
N LEU A 365 3.79 18.42 -6.52
CA LEU A 365 5.14 18.77 -6.12
C LEU A 365 5.51 20.15 -6.69
N GLU A 366 5.91 21.11 -5.85
CA GLU A 366 6.25 22.46 -6.32
C GLU A 366 7.62 22.55 -7.03
N ARG A 367 8.39 21.46 -7.04
CA ARG A 367 9.65 21.33 -7.79
C ARG A 367 9.78 19.90 -8.32
N SER A 368 10.14 19.78 -9.60
CA SER A 368 10.58 18.51 -10.20
C SER A 368 11.92 18.09 -9.60
N PHE A 369 12.08 16.79 -9.34
CA PHE A 369 13.25 16.21 -8.67
C PHE A 369 14.41 15.86 -9.62
#